data_AF-A0A967TMF8-F1
#
_entry.id   AF-A0A967TMF8-F1
#
_cell.length_a   1.000
_cell.length_b   1.000
_cell.length_c   1.000
_cell.angle_alpha   90.00
_cell.angle_beta   90.00
_cell.angle_gamma   90.00
#
_symmetry.space_group_name_H-M   'P 1'
#
loop_
_entity.id
_entity.type
_entity.pdbx_description
1 polymer ?
#
loop_
_entity_poly.entity_id
_entity_poly.type
_entity_poly.pdbx_seq_one_letter_code
_entity_poly.pdbx_strand_id
1 'polypeptide(L)'
;TRQMDVVARVGDTRCASLLVDCNVSGAMIFADRVLALCETLEEEWGILPNAGIAAYDPSMAGRPEALRDGAEAALLEAGTGSGGSVVAHRPE
;
A
#
# COMPACT_ATOMS: atom_id res chain seq x y z
N THR A 1 0.02 4.41 -13.48
CA THR A 1 -1.32 3.99 -13.01
C THR A 1 -2.17 3.70 -14.23
N ARG A 2 -2.94 2.62 -14.21
CA ARG A 2 -3.95 2.35 -15.25
C ARG A 2 -5.11 3.34 -15.08
N GLN A 3 -5.89 3.56 -16.13
CA GLN A 3 -7.03 4.49 -16.10
C GLN A 3 -8.10 4.14 -15.03
N MET A 4 -8.08 2.91 -14.50
CA MET A 4 -8.99 2.43 -13.46
C MET A 4 -8.40 2.48 -12.04
N ASP A 5 -7.10 2.74 -11.90
CA ASP A 5 -6.48 2.83 -10.58
C ASP A 5 -6.81 4.19 -9.96
N VAL A 6 -7.24 4.18 -8.70
CA VAL A 6 -7.60 5.41 -7.97
C VAL A 6 -6.56 5.66 -6.89
N VAL A 7 -6.02 6.88 -6.84
CA VAL A 7 -5.14 7.32 -5.76
C VAL A 7 -5.83 8.43 -5.00
N ALA A 8 -5.83 8.34 -3.67
CA ALA A 8 -6.42 9.33 -2.79
C ALA A 8 -5.47 9.66 -1.64
N ARG A 9 -5.47 10.93 -1.21
CA ARG A 9 -4.86 11.33 0.05
C ARG A 9 -5.77 10.93 1.20
N VAL A 10 -5.21 10.29 2.23
CA VAL A 10 -5.93 9.85 3.42
C VAL A 10 -5.32 10.55 4.64
N GLY A 11 -5.99 11.60 5.10
CA GLY A 11 -5.45 12.45 6.17
C GLY A 11 -4.20 13.23 5.74
N ASP A 12 -3.35 13.58 6.71
CA ASP A 12 -2.28 14.54 6.44
C ASP A 12 -1.03 13.92 5.82
N THR A 13 -0.68 12.69 6.23
CA THR A 13 0.61 12.05 5.91
C THR A 13 0.47 10.73 5.16
N ARG A 14 -0.74 10.33 4.75
CA ARG A 14 -0.97 9.04 4.10
C ARG A 14 -1.64 9.21 2.74
N CYS A 15 -1.38 8.22 1.89
CA CYS A 15 -2.06 8.05 0.61
C CYS A 15 -2.55 6.61 0.53
N ALA A 16 -3.66 6.39 -0.19
CA ALA A 16 -4.18 5.09 -0.53
C ALA A 16 -4.25 4.96 -2.05
N SER A 17 -3.90 3.78 -2.57
CA SER A 17 -4.08 3.43 -3.98
C SER A 17 -4.94 2.18 -4.07
N LEU A 18 -6.03 2.26 -4.83
CA LEU A 18 -6.88 1.13 -5.17
C LEU A 18 -6.49 0.64 -6.57
N LEU A 19 -6.02 -0.61 -6.66
CA LEU A 19 -5.58 -1.24 -7.89
C LEU A 19 -6.64 -2.24 -8.36
N VAL A 20 -7.28 -1.96 -9.49
CA VAL A 20 -8.35 -2.81 -10.04
C VAL A 20 -7.74 -3.87 -10.95
N ASP A 21 -8.25 -5.10 -10.89
CA ASP A 21 -7.73 -6.24 -11.66
C ASP A 21 -6.22 -6.45 -11.42
N CYS A 22 -5.85 -6.47 -10.14
CA CYS A 22 -4.47 -6.58 -9.68
C CYS A 22 -4.36 -7.71 -8.65
N ASN A 23 -3.30 -8.51 -8.77
CA ASN A 23 -2.95 -9.50 -7.76
C ASN A 23 -1.88 -8.95 -6.81
N VAL A 24 -1.60 -9.70 -5.73
CA VAL A 24 -0.61 -9.29 -4.71
C VAL A 24 0.75 -8.99 -5.32
N SER A 25 1.25 -9.83 -6.23
CA SER A 25 2.57 -9.63 -6.86
C SER A 25 2.64 -8.34 -7.68
N GLY A 26 1.58 -8.02 -8.42
CA GLY A 26 1.47 -6.76 -9.15
C GLY A 26 1.42 -5.55 -8.24
N ALA A 27 0.71 -5.66 -7.11
CA ALA A 27 0.65 -4.61 -6.09
C ALA A 27 2.01 -4.37 -5.42
N MET A 28 2.78 -5.43 -5.14
CA MET A 28 4.16 -5.30 -4.61
C MET A 28 5.06 -4.54 -5.59
N ILE A 29 5.06 -4.93 -6.88
CA ILE A 29 5.84 -4.24 -7.92
C ILE A 29 5.42 -2.77 -8.04
N PHE A 30 4.12 -2.48 -7.92
CA PHE A 30 3.63 -1.11 -7.90
C PHE A 30 4.16 -0.33 -6.70
N ALA A 31 4.10 -0.90 -5.49
CA ALA A 31 4.60 -0.28 -4.28
C ALA A 31 6.11 -0.01 -4.36
N ASP A 32 6.91 -1.00 -4.77
CA ASP A 32 8.36 -0.83 -4.95
C ASP A 32 8.69 0.33 -5.90
N ARG A 33 7.94 0.47 -7.00
CA ARG A 33 8.12 1.59 -7.94
C ARG A 33 7.74 2.93 -7.33
N VAL A 34 6.71 2.99 -6.48
CA VAL A 34 6.34 4.22 -5.77
C VAL A 34 7.43 4.58 -4.76
N LEU A 35 7.94 3.62 -4.00
CA LEU A 35 9.03 3.84 -3.05
C LEU A 35 10.31 4.31 -3.76
N ALA A 36 10.66 3.72 -4.90
CA ALA A 36 11.81 4.16 -5.69
C ALA A 36 11.67 5.63 -6.16
N LEU A 37 10.46 6.07 -6.52
CA LEU A 37 10.20 7.48 -6.84
C LEU A 37 10.33 8.39 -5.61
N CYS A 38 10.13 7.85 -4.41
CA CYS A 38 10.28 8.55 -3.15
C CYS A 38 11.72 8.59 -2.61
N GLU A 39 12.71 7.94 -3.25
CA GLU A 39 14.12 8.04 -2.86
C GLU A 39 14.60 9.49 -2.83
N THR A 40 14.11 10.32 -3.75
CA THR A 40 14.36 11.78 -3.74
C THR A 40 13.85 12.48 -2.47
N LEU A 41 12.75 12.00 -1.88
CA LEU A 41 12.22 12.53 -0.62
C LEU A 41 13.12 12.15 0.56
N GLU A 42 13.76 10.97 0.49
CA GLU A 42 14.72 10.54 1.49
C GLU A 42 15.98 11.40 1.42
N GLU A 43 16.49 11.68 0.22
CA GLU A 43 17.67 12.53 0.03
C GLU A 43 17.43 13.98 0.49
N GLU A 44 16.27 14.56 0.16
CA GLU A 44 15.98 15.97 0.46
C GLU A 44 15.48 16.20 1.89
N TRP A 45 14.69 15.27 2.43
CA TRP A 45 13.97 15.46 3.71
C TRP A 45 14.18 14.33 4.73
N GLY A 46 14.91 13.27 4.38
CA GLY A 46 15.08 12.10 5.25
C GLY A 46 13.79 11.31 5.45
N ILE A 47 12.83 11.42 4.51
CA ILE A 47 11.53 10.76 4.60
C ILE A 47 11.48 9.59 3.62
N LEU A 48 11.35 8.38 4.17
CA LEU A 48 11.16 7.17 3.38
C LEU A 48 9.82 6.50 3.76
N PRO A 49 8.80 6.50 2.87
CA PRO A 49 7.49 5.97 3.20
C PRO A 49 7.49 4.43 3.26
N ASN A 50 6.56 3.88 4.02
CA ASN A 50 6.25 2.45 4.03
C ASN A 50 4.96 2.17 3.25
N ALA A 51 4.80 0.95 2.75
CA ALA A 51 3.59 0.51 2.07
C ALA A 51 3.02 -0.77 2.68
N GLY A 52 1.72 -0.73 2.99
CA GLY A 52 0.91 -1.89 3.36
C GLY A 52 -0.04 -2.26 2.23
N ILE A 53 -0.07 -3.53 1.87
CA ILE A 53 -0.90 -4.06 0.78
C ILE A 53 -1.87 -5.09 1.36
N ALA A 54 -3.12 -5.03 0.90
CA ALA A 54 -4.06 -6.13 1.03
C ALA A 54 -4.69 -6.44 -0.33
N ALA A 55 -5.04 -7.70 -0.55
CA ALA A 55 -5.75 -8.13 -1.74
C ALA A 55 -7.18 -8.54 -1.38
N TYR A 56 -8.10 -8.22 -2.29
CA TYR A 56 -9.49 -8.65 -2.16
C TYR A 56 -9.58 -10.17 -2.23
N ASP A 57 -10.36 -10.73 -1.32
CA ASP A 57 -10.81 -12.12 -1.34
C ASP A 57 -12.34 -12.17 -1.39
N PRO A 58 -12.97 -13.13 -2.11
CA PRO A 58 -14.43 -13.24 -2.15
C PRO A 58 -15.12 -13.33 -0.78
N SER A 59 -14.45 -13.80 0.27
CA SER A 59 -14.97 -13.79 1.65
C SER A 59 -15.17 -12.38 2.22
N MET A 60 -14.55 -11.35 1.62
CA MET A 60 -14.69 -9.94 1.97
C MET A 60 -15.90 -9.28 1.28
N ALA A 61 -16.66 -10.01 0.46
CA ALA A 61 -17.86 -9.48 -0.18
C ALA A 61 -18.82 -8.85 0.84
N GLY A 62 -19.26 -7.63 0.57
CA GLY A 62 -20.12 -6.86 1.48
C GLY A 62 -19.42 -6.22 2.68
N ARG A 63 -18.09 -6.37 2.81
CA ARG A 63 -17.26 -5.82 3.89
C ARG A 63 -16.04 -5.08 3.32
N PRO A 64 -16.23 -3.94 2.61
CA PRO A 64 -15.11 -3.19 2.03
C PRO A 64 -14.07 -2.75 3.07
N GLU A 65 -14.49 -2.54 4.33
CA GLU A 65 -13.61 -2.25 5.46
C GLU A 65 -12.58 -3.35 5.72
N ALA A 66 -12.89 -4.63 5.44
CA ALA A 66 -11.95 -5.73 5.65
C ALA A 66 -10.69 -5.59 4.76
N LEU A 67 -10.86 -5.09 3.53
CA LEU A 67 -9.74 -4.82 2.63
C LEU A 67 -8.89 -3.64 3.13
N ARG A 68 -9.54 -2.56 3.59
CA ARG A 68 -8.86 -1.40 4.17
C ARG A 68 -8.07 -1.82 5.42
N ASP A 69 -8.73 -2.50 6.36
CA ASP A 69 -8.15 -2.88 7.64
C ASP A 69 -6.97 -3.84 7.44
N GLY A 70 -7.04 -4.73 6.45
CA GLY A 70 -5.91 -5.57 6.05
C GLY A 70 -4.71 -4.77 5.53
N ALA A 71 -4.94 -3.73 4.73
CA ALA A 71 -3.87 -2.86 4.23
C ALA A 71 -3.26 -2.02 5.36
N GLU A 72 -4.08 -1.56 6.31
CA GLU A 72 -3.61 -0.85 7.51
C GLU A 72 -2.77 -1.74 8.43
N ALA A 73 -3.19 -3.00 8.64
CA ALA A 73 -2.42 -3.98 9.41
C ALA A 73 -1.04 -4.24 8.77
N ALA A 74 -1.00 -4.44 7.44
CA ALA A 74 0.24 -4.58 6.70
C ALA A 74 1.13 -3.34 6.80
N LEU A 75 0.54 -2.14 6.76
CA LEU A 75 1.29 -0.89 6.88
C LEU A 75 1.89 -0.72 8.28
N LEU A 76 1.15 -1.12 9.32
CA LEU A 76 1.65 -1.12 10.69
C LEU A 76 2.85 -2.05 10.83
N GLU A 77 2.77 -3.26 10.26
CA GLU A 77 3.89 -4.21 10.22
C GLU A 77 5.09 -3.65 9.47
N ALA A 78 4.88 -3.05 8.30
CA ALA A 78 5.94 -2.40 7.52
C ALA A 78 6.64 -1.28 8.30
N GLY A 79 5.90 -0.56 9.16
CA GLY A 79 6.40 0.51 10.01
C GLY A 79 7.27 0.09 11.20
N THR A 80 7.46 -1.22 11.44
CA THR A 80 8.29 -1.72 12.55
C THR A 80 9.80 -1.68 12.27
N GLY A 81 10.21 -1.50 11.01
CA GLY A 81 11.61 -1.40 10.59
C GLY A 81 12.12 0.04 10.38
N SER A 82 13.36 0.17 9.87
CA SER A 82 13.78 1.40 9.18
C SER A 82 12.92 1.54 7.92
N GLY A 83 12.37 2.73 7.65
CA GLY A 83 11.38 2.96 6.58
C GLY A 83 11.73 2.40 5.18
N GLY A 84 10.81 2.51 4.23
CA GLY A 84 10.98 1.93 2.90
C GLY A 84 10.61 0.45 2.81
N SER A 85 9.80 -0.04 3.75
CA SER A 85 9.34 -1.43 3.77
C SER A 85 8.00 -1.58 3.04
N VAL A 86 7.85 -2.70 2.33
CA VAL A 86 6.60 -3.12 1.70
C VAL A 86 6.17 -4.45 2.31
N VAL A 87 4.97 -4.49 2.87
CA VAL A 87 4.37 -5.70 3.44
C VAL A 87 3.02 -5.95 2.79
N ALA A 88 2.73 -7.21 2.49
CA ALA A 88 1.43 -7.64 1.97
C ALA A 88 0.76 -8.61 2.94
N HIS A 89 -0.44 -8.26 3.38
CA HIS A 89 -1.31 -9.16 4.15
C HIS A 89 -2.20 -9.95 3.19
N ARG A 90 -2.19 -11.27 3.35
CA ARG A 90 -3.15 -12.17 2.69
C ARG A 90 -4.17 -12.62 3.74
N PRO A 91 -5.47 -12.51 3.50
CA PRO A 91 -6.44 -13.17 4.35
C PRO A 91 -6.20 -14.70 4.30
N GLU A 92 -6.15 -15.33 5.48
CA GLU A 92 -6.15 -16.79 5.65
C GLU A 92 -7.53 -17.40 5.35
#